data_AF-A0A968PBQ8-F1
#
_entry.id   AF-A0A968PBQ8-F1
#
_cell.length_a   1.000
_cell.length_b   1.000
_cell.length_c   1.000
_cell.angle_alpha   90.00
_cell.angle_beta   90.00
_cell.angle_gamma   90.00
#
_symmetry.space_group_name_H-M   'P 1'
#
loop_
_entity.id
_entity.type
_entity.pdbx_description
1 polymer ?
#
loop_
_entity_poly.entity_id
_entity_poly.type
_entity_poly.pdbx_seq_one_letter_code
_entity_poly.pdbx_strand_id
1 'polypeptide(L)'
;MLKPYAMEDLVRYVHKHVQEHRHRNDAKAPLTSVYWSNQSMKPLITGFLERLGTQVDELDELISKDANIQILQKRCLDLKGTAGGYGFPQISEAADQLFQKLTSQAPVADRQAAHRELNGLCRRAVAVLGSSNHP
;
A
#
# COMPACT_ATOMS: atom_id res chain seq x y z
N MET A 1 18.60 -42.22 -2.16
CA MET A 1 18.56 -42.17 -3.63
C MET A 1 18.12 -40.78 -4.06
N LEU A 2 19.06 -39.93 -4.48
CA LEU A 2 18.79 -38.57 -4.96
C LEU A 2 18.42 -38.67 -6.45
N LYS A 3 17.19 -38.30 -6.84
CA LYS A 3 16.81 -38.27 -8.26
C LYS A 3 17.64 -37.19 -8.97
N PRO A 4 18.31 -37.47 -10.09
CA PRO A 4 19.00 -36.46 -10.87
C PRO A 4 17.95 -35.59 -11.55
N TYR A 5 17.73 -34.39 -11.03
CA TYR A 5 16.88 -33.40 -11.70
C TYR A 5 17.58 -32.95 -12.98
N ALA A 6 16.89 -33.05 -14.12
CA ALA A 6 17.37 -32.46 -15.36
C ALA A 6 17.50 -30.94 -15.18
N MET A 7 18.56 -30.34 -15.74
CA MET A 7 18.82 -28.90 -15.63
C MET A 7 17.61 -28.05 -16.08
N GLU A 8 16.82 -28.55 -17.01
CA GLU A 8 15.61 -27.91 -17.54
C GLU A 8 14.50 -27.77 -16.48
N ASP A 9 14.35 -28.76 -15.60
CA ASP A 9 13.40 -28.71 -14.48
C ASP A 9 13.87 -27.77 -13.37
N LEU A 10 15.20 -27.71 -13.16
CA LEU A 10 15.80 -26.80 -12.19
C LEU A 10 15.63 -25.35 -12.62
N VAL A 11 15.85 -25.03 -13.89
CA VAL A 11 15.65 -23.67 -14.43
C VAL A 11 14.18 -23.25 -14.31
N ARG A 12 13.23 -24.14 -14.62
CA ARG A 12 11.79 -23.86 -14.48
C ARG A 12 11.39 -23.64 -13.02
N TYR A 13 11.91 -24.47 -12.10
CA TYR A 13 11.62 -24.37 -10.68
C TYR A 13 12.23 -23.10 -10.05
N VAL A 14 13.47 -22.78 -10.40
CA VAL A 14 14.16 -21.55 -9.97
C VAL A 14 13.47 -20.33 -10.55
N HIS A 15 13.06 -20.33 -11.82
CA HIS A 15 12.34 -19.19 -12.39
C HIS A 15 11.00 -18.96 -11.68
N LYS A 16 10.24 -20.03 -11.40
CA LYS A 16 8.99 -19.92 -10.62
C LYS A 16 9.24 -19.38 -9.21
N HIS A 17 10.25 -19.91 -8.49
CA HIS A 17 10.56 -19.46 -7.14
C HIS A 17 11.13 -18.04 -7.11
N VAL A 18 12.02 -17.66 -8.04
CA VAL A 18 12.56 -16.30 -8.12
C VAL A 18 11.46 -15.28 -8.40
N GLN A 19 10.48 -15.60 -9.26
CA GLN A 19 9.33 -14.74 -9.50
C GLN A 19 8.43 -14.65 -8.26
N GLU A 20 8.12 -15.76 -7.60
CA GLU A 20 7.33 -15.77 -6.35
C GLU A 20 8.04 -15.01 -5.21
N HIS A 21 9.38 -15.12 -5.11
CA HIS A 21 10.18 -14.40 -4.13
C HIS A 21 10.32 -12.91 -4.46
N ARG A 22 10.46 -12.50 -5.72
CA ARG A 22 10.50 -11.08 -6.12
C ARG A 22 9.19 -10.38 -5.78
N HIS A 23 8.04 -10.97 -6.13
CA HIS A 23 6.72 -10.40 -5.76
C HIS A 23 6.55 -10.28 -4.23
N ARG A 24 7.06 -11.25 -3.45
CA ARG A 24 6.99 -11.21 -1.99
C ARG A 24 7.96 -10.19 -1.36
N ASN A 25 9.08 -9.87 -2.04
CA ASN A 25 10.06 -8.89 -1.57
C ASN A 25 9.69 -7.46 -1.99
N ASP A 26 9.11 -7.28 -3.19
CA ASP A 26 8.53 -6.01 -3.64
C ASP A 26 7.34 -5.57 -2.78
N ALA A 27 6.59 -6.55 -2.24
CA ALA A 27 5.54 -6.29 -1.24
C ALA A 27 6.06 -5.69 0.09
N LYS A 28 7.36 -5.71 0.34
CA LYS A 28 8.00 -5.12 1.54
C LYS A 28 8.87 -3.89 1.26
N ALA A 29 9.17 -3.58 -0.01
CA ALA A 29 9.99 -2.42 -0.34
C ALA A 29 9.26 -1.12 0.06
N PRO A 30 9.98 -0.12 0.61
CA PRO A 30 9.40 1.19 0.90
C PRO A 30 8.73 1.78 -0.35
N LEU A 31 7.55 2.37 -0.17
CA LEU A 31 6.83 3.00 -1.27
C LEU A 31 7.21 4.48 -1.33
N THR A 32 7.96 4.89 -2.36
CA THR A 32 8.40 6.28 -2.53
C THR A 32 7.51 7.04 -3.50
N SER A 33 7.34 8.34 -3.26
CA SER A 33 6.67 9.25 -4.19
C SER A 33 7.41 9.32 -5.53
N VAL A 34 6.69 9.45 -6.64
CA VAL A 34 7.29 9.75 -7.96
C VAL A 34 8.03 11.09 -8.00
N TYR A 35 7.72 12.00 -7.06
CA TYR A 35 8.37 13.30 -6.93
C TYR A 35 9.50 13.30 -5.90
N TRP A 36 9.90 12.15 -5.35
CA TRP A 36 10.90 12.08 -4.27
C TRP A 36 12.25 12.71 -4.63
N SER A 37 12.66 12.66 -5.91
CA SER A 37 13.90 13.28 -6.38
C SER A 37 13.83 14.81 -6.49
N ASN A 38 12.62 15.40 -6.46
CA ASN A 38 12.44 16.85 -6.51
C ASN A 38 12.62 17.46 -5.11
N GLN A 39 13.72 18.18 -4.90
CA GLN A 39 14.06 18.78 -3.60
C GLN A 39 12.98 19.74 -3.06
N SER A 40 12.29 20.49 -3.93
CA SER A 40 11.22 21.40 -3.52
C SER A 40 9.97 20.64 -3.03
N MET A 41 9.74 19.43 -3.54
CA MET A 41 8.61 18.59 -3.14
C MET A 41 8.88 17.78 -1.88
N LYS A 42 10.15 17.44 -1.59
CA LYS A 42 10.53 16.61 -0.44
C LYS A 42 9.89 17.06 0.89
N PRO A 43 9.96 18.35 1.30
CA PRO A 43 9.34 18.79 2.56
C PRO A 43 7.83 18.58 2.59
N LEU A 44 7.16 18.80 1.45
CA LEU A 44 5.71 18.62 1.32
C LEU A 44 5.32 17.15 1.42
N ILE A 45 6.09 16.27 0.77
CA ILE A 45 5.91 14.82 0.82
C ILE A 45 6.15 14.31 2.24
N THR A 46 7.23 14.75 2.89
CA THR A 46 7.51 14.39 4.29
C THR A 46 6.37 14.77 5.21
N GLY A 47 5.87 16.01 5.13
CA GLY A 47 4.73 16.43 5.94
C GLY A 47 3.44 15.67 5.62
N PHE A 48 3.23 15.24 4.36
CA PHE A 48 2.14 14.34 4.01
C PHE A 48 2.31 12.97 4.68
N LEU A 49 3.50 12.36 4.62
CA LEU A 49 3.78 11.05 5.22
C LEU A 49 3.63 11.06 6.74
N GLU A 50 4.02 12.14 7.42
CA GLU A 50 3.82 12.30 8.87
C GLU A 50 2.32 12.27 9.22
N ARG A 51 1.48 13.01 8.49
CA ARG A 51 0.02 13.01 8.69
C ARG A 51 -0.62 11.67 8.32
N LEU A 52 -0.12 11.04 7.25
CA LEU A 52 -0.61 9.76 6.76
C LEU A 52 -0.48 8.67 7.83
N GLY A 53 0.62 8.67 8.59
CA GLY A 53 0.82 7.71 9.69
C GLY A 53 -0.35 7.72 10.69
N THR A 54 -0.74 8.89 11.18
CA THR A 54 -1.88 9.03 12.11
C THR A 54 -3.21 8.63 11.47
N GLN A 55 -3.42 8.99 10.20
CA GLN A 55 -4.67 8.68 9.49
C GLN A 55 -4.87 7.17 9.25
N VAL A 56 -3.79 6.40 9.10
CA VAL A 56 -3.86 4.95 8.88
C VAL A 56 -4.42 4.22 10.10
N ASP A 57 -4.01 4.62 11.29
CA ASP A 57 -4.48 3.98 12.53
C ASP A 57 -5.96 4.31 12.78
N GLU A 58 -6.40 5.52 12.45
CA GLU A 58 -7.83 5.89 12.48
C GLU A 58 -8.67 5.03 11.51
N LEU A 59 -8.16 4.72 10.32
CA LEU A 59 -8.86 3.89 9.33
C LEU A 59 -9.07 2.45 9.83
N ASP A 60 -8.09 1.87 10.52
CA ASP A 60 -8.18 0.54 11.16
C ASP A 60 -9.31 0.47 12.20
N GLU A 61 -9.54 1.55 12.96
CA GLU A 61 -10.64 1.60 13.93
C GLU A 61 -12.02 1.77 13.27
N LEU A 62 -12.09 2.57 12.20
CA LEU A 62 -13.34 2.88 11.52
C LEU A 62 -13.90 1.69 10.71
N ILE A 63 -13.04 0.90 10.05
CA ILE A 63 -13.47 -0.26 9.25
C ILE A 63 -14.14 -1.35 10.09
N SER A 64 -13.83 -1.41 11.39
CA SER A 64 -14.38 -2.39 12.33
C SER A 64 -15.82 -2.06 12.78
N LYS A 65 -16.34 -0.87 12.44
CA LYS A 65 -17.63 -0.36 12.88
C LYS A 65 -18.49 0.04 11.67
N ASP A 66 -19.54 -0.72 11.36
CA ASP A 66 -20.42 -0.44 10.21
C ASP A 66 -21.13 0.94 10.29
N ALA A 67 -21.29 1.51 11.49
CA ALA A 67 -21.86 2.85 11.70
C ALA A 67 -21.05 3.99 11.05
N ASN A 68 -19.81 3.72 10.60
CA ASN A 68 -18.86 4.73 10.15
C ASN A 68 -18.62 4.75 8.63
N ILE A 69 -19.43 4.04 7.83
CA ILE A 69 -19.21 3.91 6.37
C ILE A 69 -19.07 5.27 5.67
N GLN A 70 -19.91 6.26 6.01
CA GLN A 70 -19.88 7.58 5.39
C GLN A 70 -18.58 8.35 5.69
N ILE A 71 -18.10 8.24 6.94
CA ILE A 71 -16.82 8.83 7.37
C ILE A 71 -15.68 8.16 6.60
N LEU A 72 -15.72 6.83 6.51
CA LEU A 72 -14.70 6.04 5.82
C LEU A 72 -14.66 6.35 4.31
N GLN A 73 -15.83 6.50 3.66
CA GLN A 73 -15.93 6.92 2.26
C GLN A 73 -15.29 8.29 2.05
N LYS A 74 -15.60 9.28 2.90
CA LYS A 74 -14.99 10.61 2.84
C LYS A 74 -13.46 10.53 2.97
N ARG A 75 -12.96 9.75 3.92
CA ARG A 75 -11.52 9.54 4.10
C ARG A 75 -10.86 8.91 2.87
N CYS A 76 -11.52 7.95 2.21
CA CYS A 76 -11.01 7.37 0.98
C CYS A 76 -10.90 8.41 -0.15
N LEU A 77 -11.89 9.30 -0.29
CA LEU A 77 -11.84 10.39 -1.29
C LEU A 77 -10.72 11.39 -0.99
N ASP A 78 -10.61 11.83 0.27
CA ASP A 78 -9.56 12.75 0.71
C ASP A 78 -8.17 12.14 0.44
N LEU A 79 -7.99 10.86 0.80
CA LEU A 79 -6.74 10.15 0.58
C LEU A 79 -6.44 9.94 -0.91
N LYS A 80 -7.46 9.60 -1.72
CA LYS A 80 -7.33 9.48 -3.17
C LYS A 80 -6.77 10.76 -3.79
N GLY A 81 -7.38 11.90 -3.47
CA GLY A 81 -6.98 13.20 -4.01
C GLY A 81 -5.60 13.63 -3.53
N THR A 82 -5.36 13.56 -2.22
CA THR A 82 -4.09 14.00 -1.63
C THR A 82 -2.91 13.11 -2.01
N ALA A 83 -3.05 11.78 -1.94
CA ALA A 83 -1.99 10.85 -2.33
C ALA A 83 -1.62 10.99 -3.81
N GLY A 84 -2.61 11.20 -4.69
CA GLY A 84 -2.37 11.50 -6.10
C GLY A 84 -1.53 12.76 -6.30
N GLY A 85 -1.88 13.85 -5.61
CA GLY A 85 -1.16 15.12 -5.66
C GLY A 85 0.29 15.04 -5.16
N TYR A 86 0.56 14.18 -4.18
CA TYR A 86 1.92 13.94 -3.65
C TYR A 86 2.68 12.82 -4.36
N GLY A 87 2.15 12.24 -5.44
CA GLY A 87 2.87 11.29 -6.27
C GLY A 87 2.84 9.84 -5.77
N PHE A 88 1.77 9.43 -5.10
CA PHE A 88 1.51 8.06 -4.67
C PHE A 88 0.30 7.46 -5.43
N PRO A 89 0.43 7.18 -6.74
CA PRO A 89 -0.69 6.69 -7.55
C PRO A 89 -1.27 5.37 -7.02
N GLN A 90 -0.42 4.49 -6.47
CA GLN A 90 -0.87 3.20 -5.89
C GLN A 90 -1.78 3.39 -4.67
N ILE A 91 -1.47 4.36 -3.79
CA ILE A 91 -2.32 4.70 -2.64
C ILE A 91 -3.63 5.32 -3.13
N SER A 92 -3.54 6.21 -4.14
CA SER A 92 -4.71 6.85 -4.74
C SER A 92 -5.69 5.82 -5.33
N GLU A 93 -5.17 4.84 -6.07
CA GLU A 93 -5.94 3.75 -6.66
C GLU A 93 -6.56 2.85 -5.59
N ALA A 94 -5.78 2.39 -4.59
CA ALA A 94 -6.31 1.55 -3.51
C ALA A 94 -7.39 2.26 -2.68
N ALA A 95 -7.25 3.58 -2.46
CA ALA A 95 -8.27 4.38 -1.79
C ALA A 95 -9.57 4.46 -2.62
N ASP A 96 -9.46 4.60 -3.94
CA ASP A 96 -10.63 4.55 -4.83
C ASP A 96 -11.31 3.18 -4.79
N GLN A 97 -10.53 2.09 -4.84
CA GLN A 97 -11.06 0.73 -4.76
C GLN A 97 -11.84 0.50 -3.46
N LEU A 98 -11.29 0.90 -2.32
CA LEU A 98 -12.01 0.82 -1.04
C LEU A 98 -13.28 1.67 -1.05
N PHE A 99 -13.23 2.90 -1.57
CA PHE A 99 -14.40 3.75 -1.72
C PHE A 99 -15.51 3.09 -2.55
N GLN A 100 -15.17 2.48 -3.68
CA GLN A 100 -16.15 1.76 -4.52
C GLN A 100 -16.79 0.60 -3.77
N LYS A 101 -15.99 -0.21 -3.04
CA LYS A 101 -16.51 -1.33 -2.24
C LYS A 101 -17.42 -0.89 -1.10
N LEU A 102 -17.13 0.25 -0.48
CA LEU A 102 -18.00 0.84 0.53
C LEU A 102 -19.32 1.35 -0.08
N THR A 103 -19.23 1.99 -1.24
CA THR A 103 -20.39 2.55 -1.96
C THR A 103 -21.31 1.48 -2.49
N SER A 104 -20.76 0.40 -3.03
CA SER A 104 -21.53 -0.75 -3.54
C SER A 104 -22.01 -1.69 -2.43
N GLN A 105 -21.75 -1.37 -1.15
CA GLN A 105 -22.05 -2.23 -0.01
C GLN A 105 -21.52 -3.67 -0.19
N ALA A 106 -20.30 -3.79 -0.70
CA ALA A 106 -19.66 -5.08 -0.92
C ALA A 106 -19.58 -5.90 0.39
N PRO A 107 -19.46 -7.24 0.28
CA PRO A 107 -19.26 -8.10 1.45
C PRO A 107 -18.18 -7.57 2.39
N VAL A 108 -18.38 -7.74 3.70
CA VAL A 108 -17.43 -7.27 4.73
C VAL A 108 -16.02 -7.76 4.44
N ALA A 109 -15.87 -9.02 4.02
CA ALA A 109 -14.58 -9.61 3.66
C ALA A 109 -13.85 -8.85 2.55
N ASP A 110 -14.58 -8.39 1.52
CA ASP A 110 -14.02 -7.63 0.39
C ASP A 110 -13.63 -6.22 0.83
N ARG A 111 -14.46 -5.56 1.63
CA ARG A 111 -14.16 -4.24 2.23
C ARG A 111 -12.89 -4.32 3.08
N GLN A 112 -12.78 -5.35 3.92
CA GLN A 112 -11.61 -5.59 4.75
C GLN A 112 -10.36 -5.93 3.93
N ALA A 113 -10.49 -6.68 2.83
CA ALA A 113 -9.38 -6.98 1.94
C ALA A 113 -8.82 -5.71 1.28
N ALA A 114 -9.70 -4.88 0.69
CA ALA A 114 -9.32 -3.61 0.10
C ALA A 114 -8.71 -2.65 1.14
N HIS A 115 -9.25 -2.65 2.36
CA HIS A 115 -8.70 -1.87 3.47
C HIS A 115 -7.28 -2.31 3.87
N ARG A 116 -7.04 -3.63 3.99
CA ARG A 116 -5.70 -4.15 4.30
C ARG A 116 -4.68 -3.78 3.23
N GLU A 117 -5.08 -3.80 1.96
CA GLU A 117 -4.21 -3.41 0.85
C GLU A 117 -3.85 -1.92 0.93
N LEU A 118 -4.85 -1.04 1.09
CA LEU A 118 -4.63 0.39 1.28
C LEU A 118 -3.71 0.68 2.46
N ASN A 119 -4.00 0.07 3.61
CA ASN A 119 -3.20 0.24 4.83
C ASN A 119 -1.74 -0.23 4.60
N GLY A 120 -1.55 -1.39 3.96
CA GLY A 120 -0.22 -1.90 3.61
C GLY A 120 0.59 -0.91 2.76
N LEU A 121 -0.02 -0.28 1.76
CA LEU A 121 0.63 0.73 0.93
C LEU A 121 0.99 1.99 1.74
N CYS A 122 0.06 2.49 2.56
CA CYS A 122 0.31 3.65 3.40
C CYS A 122 1.45 3.40 4.41
N ARG A 123 1.47 2.25 5.08
CA ARG A 123 2.54 1.87 6.02
C ARG A 123 3.90 1.78 5.32
N ARG A 124 3.95 1.22 4.11
CA ARG A 124 5.18 1.18 3.29
C ARG A 124 5.66 2.58 2.90
N ALA A 125 4.75 3.52 2.67
CA ALA A 125 5.11 4.91 2.36
C ALA A 125 5.65 5.63 3.61
N VAL A 126 5.02 5.45 4.76
CA VAL A 126 5.47 6.04 6.04
C VAL A 126 6.85 5.49 6.46
N ALA A 127 7.14 4.21 6.20
CA ALA A 127 8.43 3.59 6.50
C ALA A 127 9.64 4.25 5.80
N VAL A 128 9.42 5.02 4.73
CA VAL A 128 10.48 5.81 4.07
C VAL A 128 11.10 6.83 5.04
N LEU A 129 10.31 7.41 5.95
CA LEU A 129 10.79 8.38 6.94
C LEU A 129 11.75 7.74 7.95
N GLY A 130 11.44 6.52 8.41
CA GLY A 130 12.31 5.78 9.35
C GLY A 130 13.58 5.22 8.71
N SER A 131 13.53 4.93 7.40
CA SER A 131 14.67 4.37 6.65
C SER A 131 15.68 5.44 6.19
N SER A 132 15.25 6.70 6.12
CA SER A 132 16.11 7.84 5.73
C SER A 132 16.96 8.38 6.89
N ASN A 133 16.91 7.74 8.06
CA ASN A 133 17.62 8.16 9.28
C ASN A 133 18.90 7.34 9.57
N HIS A 134 19.50 6.72 8.55
CA HIS A 134 20.81 6.06 8.68
C HIS A 134 21.91 6.99 8.15
N PRO A 135 22.92 7.35 8.98
CA PRO A 135 24.02 8.25 8.62
C PRO A 135 24.97 7.65 7.56
#